data_AF-A0A0C9Z1A6-F1
#
_entry.id   AF-A0A0C9Z1A6-F1
#
_cell.length_a   1.000
_cell.length_b   1.000
_cell.length_c   1.000
_cell.angle_alpha   90.00
_cell.angle_beta   90.00
_cell.angle_gamma   90.00
#
_symmetry.space_group_name_H-M   'P 1'
#
loop_
_entity.id
_entity.type
_entity.pdbx_description
1 polymer ?
#
loop_
_entity_poly.entity_id
_entity_poly.type
_entity_poly.pdbx_seq_one_letter_code
_entity_poly.pdbx_strand_id
1 'polypeptide(L)'
;MYSSNKLCEAADLFGPELVKVQCETPSHIQFRDVTLSLTDLGTIDITTKGKILWDLYEHNFQFELVTLGHMLVPNLWSSQQLDRLNQVHQIFPGNSELTMYDEPFPRKNEGLGSHEPQTKLEFMERLHALVASWPGFLLDLGQPLLPSALVTCVWAVEKKVVLFYVQSFFDYFGHPPIIPRHIPNNACTIYGWTTA
;
A
#
# COMPACT_ATOMS: atom_id res chain seq x y z
N MET A 1 -33.63 -10.61 3.27
CA MET A 1 -33.55 -11.59 4.36
C MET A 1 -32.69 -12.76 3.89
N TYR A 2 -31.49 -12.94 4.44
CA TYR A 2 -30.64 -14.08 4.12
C TYR A 2 -31.14 -15.35 4.83
N SER A 3 -31.00 -16.51 4.19
CA SER A 3 -31.34 -17.82 4.78
C SER A 3 -30.47 -18.12 6.01
N SER A 4 -31.06 -18.67 7.08
CA SER A 4 -30.36 -19.01 8.33
C SER A 4 -29.09 -19.84 8.14
N ASN A 5 -29.05 -20.72 7.14
CA ASN A 5 -27.85 -21.51 6.86
C ASN A 5 -26.64 -20.65 6.43
N LYS A 6 -26.87 -19.60 5.63
CA LYS A 6 -25.80 -18.70 5.20
C LYS A 6 -25.25 -17.84 6.33
N LEU A 7 -26.09 -17.56 7.34
CA LEU A 7 -25.69 -16.79 8.53
C LEU A 7 -24.86 -17.66 9.49
N CYS A 8 -25.19 -18.95 9.61
CA CYS A 8 -24.37 -19.90 10.37
C CYS A 8 -22.98 -20.09 9.73
N GLU A 9 -22.92 -20.30 8.40
CA GLU A 9 -21.65 -20.41 7.67
C GLU A 9 -20.80 -19.14 7.79
N ALA A 10 -21.42 -17.96 7.72
CA ALA A 10 -20.71 -16.69 7.91
C ALA A 10 -20.23 -16.50 9.36
N ALA A 11 -20.98 -16.97 10.36
CA ALA A 11 -20.58 -16.92 11.77
C ALA A 11 -19.37 -17.81 12.04
N ASP A 12 -19.32 -18.97 11.39
CA ASP A 12 -18.19 -19.90 11.50
C ASP A 12 -16.92 -19.30 10.90
N LEU A 13 -17.04 -18.49 9.83
CA LEU A 13 -15.90 -17.90 9.13
C LEU A 13 -15.41 -16.58 9.75
N PHE A 14 -16.33 -15.73 10.20
CA PHE A 14 -16.01 -14.36 10.64
C PHE A 14 -16.30 -14.10 12.13
N GLY A 15 -16.79 -15.11 12.84
CA GLY A 15 -17.18 -15.03 14.24
C GLY A 15 -18.64 -14.57 14.45
N PRO A 16 -19.26 -14.96 15.57
CA PRO A 16 -20.66 -14.66 15.85
C PRO A 16 -20.92 -13.16 16.06
N GLU A 17 -19.89 -12.37 16.41
CA GLU A 17 -20.01 -10.92 16.56
C GLU A 17 -20.21 -10.20 15.22
N LEU A 18 -19.61 -10.67 14.12
CA LEU A 18 -19.81 -10.08 12.79
C LEU A 18 -21.24 -10.36 12.27
N VAL A 19 -21.82 -11.50 12.64
CA VAL A 19 -23.19 -11.87 12.26
C VAL A 19 -24.25 -11.09 13.04
N LYS A 20 -23.92 -10.59 14.23
CA LYS A 20 -24.76 -9.64 14.98
C LYS A 20 -24.76 -8.24 14.36
N VAL A 21 -23.73 -7.89 13.58
CA VAL A 21 -23.73 -6.69 12.74
C VAL A 21 -24.60 -6.96 11.51
N GLN A 22 -25.91 -7.11 11.72
CA GLN A 22 -26.87 -6.85 10.66
C GLN A 22 -26.89 -5.34 10.41
N CYS A 23 -25.86 -4.82 9.74
CA CYS A 23 -26.00 -3.53 9.10
C CYS A 23 -27.08 -3.70 8.04
N GLU A 24 -28.15 -2.93 8.15
CA GLU A 24 -28.91 -2.51 6.97
C GLU A 24 -27.88 -2.24 5.87
N THR A 25 -28.01 -2.92 4.72
CA THR A 25 -27.03 -2.74 3.66
C THR A 25 -26.98 -1.25 3.36
N PRO A 26 -25.86 -0.57 3.64
CA PRO A 26 -25.86 0.87 3.61
C PRO A 26 -26.15 1.29 2.18
N SER A 27 -27.13 2.17 2.00
CA SER A 27 -27.47 2.70 0.68
C SER A 27 -26.30 3.48 0.07
N HIS A 28 -25.41 3.99 0.93
CA HIS A 28 -24.24 4.76 0.57
C HIS A 28 -23.01 4.28 1.35
N ILE A 29 -21.86 4.20 0.67
CA ILE A 29 -20.56 3.86 1.23
C ILE A 29 -19.67 5.10 1.13
N GLN A 30 -18.94 5.43 2.20
CA GLN A 30 -17.91 6.47 2.14
C GLN A 30 -16.59 5.85 1.69
N PHE A 31 -15.98 6.42 0.68
CA PHE A 31 -14.62 6.15 0.23
C PHE A 31 -13.86 7.48 0.24
N ARG A 32 -13.05 7.70 1.29
CA ARG A 32 -12.35 8.97 1.53
C ARG A 32 -13.33 10.15 1.48
N ASP A 33 -13.11 11.11 0.59
CA ASP A 33 -13.94 12.29 0.36
C ASP A 33 -15.12 12.05 -0.61
N VAL A 34 -15.38 10.79 -1.01
CA VAL A 34 -16.41 10.43 -1.98
C VAL A 34 -17.49 9.54 -1.35
N THR A 35 -18.75 9.93 -1.49
CA THR A 35 -19.91 9.09 -1.14
C THR A 35 -20.39 8.33 -2.38
N LEU A 36 -20.39 7.00 -2.31
CA LEU A 36 -20.83 6.11 -3.40
C LEU A 36 -22.18 5.49 -3.06
N SER A 37 -23.15 5.59 -3.97
CA SER A 37 -24.42 4.87 -3.84
C SER A 37 -24.25 3.41 -4.24
N LEU A 38 -24.84 2.49 -3.47
CA LEU A 38 -24.81 1.06 -3.78
C LEU A 38 -25.55 0.74 -5.09
N THR A 39 -26.58 1.52 -5.42
CA THR A 39 -27.36 1.36 -6.66
C THR A 39 -26.53 1.69 -7.90
N ASP A 40 -25.49 2.51 -7.73
CA ASP A 40 -24.72 3.09 -8.83
C ASP A 40 -23.32 2.46 -8.94
N LEU A 41 -23.03 1.41 -8.15
CA LEU A 41 -21.75 0.69 -8.21
C LEU A 41 -21.42 0.19 -9.62
N GLY A 42 -22.44 -0.29 -10.35
CA GLY A 42 -22.29 -0.74 -11.74
C GLY A 42 -21.91 0.38 -12.71
N THR A 43 -22.22 1.62 -12.36
CA THR A 43 -22.03 2.82 -13.19
C THR A 43 -20.95 3.77 -12.66
N ILE A 44 -20.14 3.34 -11.68
CA ILE A 44 -19.02 4.16 -11.19
C ILE A 44 -18.12 4.57 -12.37
N ASP A 45 -17.81 5.86 -12.43
CA ASP A 45 -16.97 6.43 -13.46
C ASP A 45 -15.54 5.89 -13.40
N ILE A 46 -14.83 5.96 -14.53
CA ILE A 46 -13.48 5.41 -14.65
C ILE A 46 -12.47 6.09 -13.71
N THR A 47 -12.67 7.36 -13.37
CA THR A 47 -11.78 8.10 -12.47
C THR A 47 -11.93 7.54 -11.06
N THR A 48 -13.16 7.39 -10.57
CA THR A 48 -13.43 6.81 -9.24
C THR A 48 -12.93 5.36 -9.15
N LYS A 49 -13.13 4.54 -10.19
CA LYS A 49 -12.54 3.19 -10.25
C LYS A 49 -11.01 3.22 -10.16
N GLY A 50 -10.37 4.15 -10.86
CA GLY A 50 -8.93 4.36 -10.78
C GLY A 50 -8.48 4.71 -9.37
N LYS A 51 -9.21 5.60 -8.68
CA LYS A 51 -8.91 6.00 -7.29
C LYS A 51 -9.01 4.82 -6.32
N ILE A 52 -10.07 4.03 -6.42
CA ILE A 52 -10.27 2.81 -5.61
C ILE A 52 -9.14 1.82 -5.87
N LEU A 53 -8.80 1.59 -7.15
CA LEU A 53 -7.73 0.66 -7.50
C LEU A 53 -6.36 1.12 -6.99
N TRP A 54 -6.07 2.42 -7.08
CA TRP A 54 -4.85 2.99 -6.52
C TRP A 54 -4.78 2.79 -5.01
N ASP A 55 -5.87 3.06 -4.29
CA ASP A 55 -5.96 2.88 -2.85
C ASP A 55 -5.76 1.42 -2.43
N LEU A 56 -6.32 0.47 -3.19
CA LEU A 56 -6.09 -0.97 -2.99
C LEU A 56 -4.63 -1.36 -3.21
N TYR A 57 -3.96 -0.78 -4.23
CA TYR A 57 -2.55 -1.05 -4.48
C TYR A 57 -1.67 -0.56 -3.32
N GLU A 58 -1.91 0.64 -2.79
CA GLU A 58 -1.16 1.19 -1.65
C GLU A 58 -1.34 0.33 -0.38
N HIS A 59 -2.59 -0.02 -0.04
CA HIS A 59 -2.87 -0.88 1.11
C HIS A 59 -2.24 -2.26 0.96
N ASN A 60 -2.40 -2.89 -0.22
CA ASN A 60 -1.83 -4.22 -0.44
C ASN A 60 -0.30 -4.20 -0.41
N PHE A 61 0.34 -3.15 -0.94
CA PHE A 61 1.79 -2.99 -0.82
C PHE A 61 2.23 -2.90 0.65
N GLN A 62 1.49 -2.15 1.48
CA GLN A 62 1.75 -2.08 2.92
C GLN A 62 1.59 -3.45 3.60
N PHE A 63 0.52 -4.20 3.29
CA PHE A 63 0.31 -5.54 3.82
C PHE A 63 1.44 -6.48 3.40
N GLU A 64 1.82 -6.49 2.13
CA GLU A 64 2.91 -7.32 1.60
C GLU A 64 4.25 -7.00 2.26
N LEU A 65 4.56 -5.73 2.52
CA LEU A 65 5.76 -5.31 3.28
C LEU A 65 5.76 -5.88 4.69
N VAL A 66 4.63 -5.79 5.41
CA VAL A 66 4.48 -6.32 6.76
C VAL A 66 4.61 -7.84 6.77
N THR A 67 3.88 -8.52 5.89
CA THR A 67 3.91 -9.99 5.79
C THR A 67 5.30 -10.49 5.45
N LEU A 68 5.97 -9.90 4.46
CA LEU A 68 7.34 -10.28 4.10
C LEU A 68 8.31 -10.05 5.27
N GLY A 69 8.17 -8.92 5.98
CA GLY A 69 8.95 -8.65 7.18
C GLY A 69 8.80 -9.74 8.24
N HIS A 70 7.57 -10.16 8.55
CA HIS A 70 7.30 -11.25 9.48
C HIS A 70 7.97 -12.57 9.06
N MET A 71 8.05 -12.85 7.76
CA MET A 71 8.67 -14.07 7.24
C MET A 71 10.20 -14.02 7.29
N LEU A 72 10.80 -12.86 7.02
CA LEU A 72 12.25 -12.67 6.97
C LEU A 72 12.89 -12.55 8.35
N VAL A 73 12.26 -11.82 9.26
CA VAL A 73 12.79 -11.52 10.60
C VAL A 73 11.74 -11.73 11.71
N PRO A 74 11.17 -12.94 11.85
CA PRO A 74 10.02 -13.20 12.74
C PRO A 74 10.26 -12.75 14.18
N ASN A 75 11.45 -13.02 14.73
CA ASN A 75 11.80 -12.64 16.11
C ASN A 75 11.76 -11.13 16.34
N LEU A 76 12.17 -10.35 15.34
CA LEU A 76 12.18 -8.90 15.39
C LEU A 76 10.76 -8.34 15.33
N TRP A 77 9.91 -8.92 14.48
CA TRP A 77 8.50 -8.52 14.38
C TRP A 77 7.67 -8.94 15.59
N SER A 78 7.99 -10.05 16.25
CA SER A 78 7.32 -10.43 17.50
C SER A 78 7.74 -9.59 18.69
N SER A 79 9.00 -9.15 18.77
CA SER A 79 9.51 -8.40 19.92
C SER A 79 9.29 -6.88 19.81
N GLN A 80 9.24 -6.34 18.60
CA GLN A 80 9.14 -4.89 18.31
C GLN A 80 7.99 -4.59 17.35
N GLN A 81 6.87 -5.31 17.48
CA GLN A 81 5.76 -5.24 16.52
C GLN A 81 5.28 -3.80 16.27
N LEU A 82 5.07 -3.03 17.33
CA LEU A 82 4.59 -1.65 17.24
C LEU A 82 5.59 -0.75 16.52
N ASP A 83 6.88 -0.84 16.87
CA ASP A 83 7.93 -0.03 16.24
C ASP A 83 8.07 -0.37 14.74
N ARG A 84 7.91 -1.65 14.37
CA ARG A 84 7.98 -2.10 12.98
C ARG A 84 6.79 -1.63 12.17
N LEU A 85 5.58 -1.69 12.73
CA LEU A 85 4.39 -1.12 12.09
C LEU A 85 4.54 0.39 11.92
N ASN A 86 5.06 1.10 12.93
CA ASN A 86 5.36 2.52 12.82
C ASN A 86 6.39 2.84 11.73
N GLN A 87 7.46 2.04 11.60
CA GLN A 87 8.42 2.18 10.50
C GLN A 87 7.76 1.98 9.14
N VAL A 88 6.86 0.99 9.02
CA VAL A 88 6.09 0.79 7.78
C VAL A 88 5.20 2.00 7.50
N HIS A 89 4.48 2.52 8.49
CA HIS A 89 3.60 3.68 8.30
C HIS A 89 4.37 4.90 7.81
N GLN A 90 5.57 5.13 8.33
CA GLN A 90 6.40 6.25 7.90
C GLN A 90 6.82 6.16 6.42
N ILE A 91 6.76 5.01 5.76
CA ILE A 91 7.08 4.88 4.33
C ILE A 91 5.98 5.49 3.45
N PHE A 92 4.78 5.67 3.99
CA PHE A 92 3.64 6.22 3.28
C PHE A 92 3.41 7.67 3.69
N PRO A 93 2.94 8.53 2.76
CA PRO A 93 2.50 9.87 3.11
C PRO A 93 1.22 9.80 3.95
N GLY A 94 1.06 10.74 4.88
CA GLY A 94 -0.10 10.80 5.79
C GLY A 94 0.31 10.74 7.25
N ASN A 95 -0.62 11.07 8.13
CA ASN A 95 -0.44 11.07 9.59
C ASN A 95 -1.22 9.95 10.29
N SER A 96 -2.03 9.17 9.55
CA SER A 96 -2.92 8.19 10.16
C SER A 96 -2.25 6.83 10.42
N GLU A 97 -2.33 6.38 11.67
CA GLU A 97 -1.81 5.11 12.22
C GLU A 97 -2.59 3.86 11.73
N LEU A 98 -2.93 3.78 10.43
CA LEU A 98 -3.63 2.68 9.70
C LEU A 98 -4.99 3.04 9.09
N THR A 99 -5.54 4.24 9.30
CA THR A 99 -6.80 4.65 8.64
C THR A 99 -6.56 5.65 7.53
N MET A 100 -6.03 5.17 6.39
CA MET A 100 -5.97 5.98 5.16
C MET A 100 -7.37 6.46 4.70
N TYR A 101 -8.44 5.81 5.16
CA TYR A 101 -9.83 6.16 4.82
C TYR A 101 -10.30 7.52 5.38
N ASP A 102 -9.69 8.01 6.45
CA ASP A 102 -10.05 9.32 7.05
C ASP A 102 -9.35 10.50 6.35
N GLU A 103 -8.33 10.22 5.53
CA GLU A 103 -7.59 11.23 4.80
C GLU A 103 -8.21 11.51 3.42
N PRO A 104 -8.26 12.78 2.99
CA PRO A 104 -8.75 13.13 1.66
C PRO A 104 -7.91 12.46 0.58
N PHE A 105 -8.51 12.14 -0.57
CA PHE A 105 -7.76 11.55 -1.68
C PHE A 105 -6.58 12.46 -2.09
N PRO A 106 -5.36 11.92 -2.25
CA PRO A 106 -4.18 12.72 -2.54
C PRO A 106 -4.30 13.48 -3.86
N ARG A 107 -3.85 14.75 -3.86
CA ARG A 107 -3.99 15.65 -5.02
C ARG A 107 -2.85 15.53 -6.03
N LYS A 108 -1.72 14.96 -5.62
CA LYS A 108 -0.51 14.77 -6.42
C LYS A 108 0.23 13.53 -5.94
N ASN A 109 1.09 12.97 -6.78
CA ASN A 109 1.95 11.86 -6.38
C ASN A 109 2.90 12.31 -5.25
N GLU A 110 2.87 11.59 -4.13
CA GLU A 110 3.67 11.83 -2.93
C GLU A 110 4.32 10.52 -2.49
N GLY A 111 5.10 10.54 -1.41
CA GLY A 111 5.74 9.34 -0.91
C GLY A 111 6.77 8.76 -1.89
N LEU A 112 6.72 7.44 -2.02
CA LEU A 112 7.51 6.66 -2.98
C LEU A 112 7.19 6.98 -4.45
N GLY A 113 5.98 7.48 -4.74
CA GLY A 113 5.55 7.88 -6.07
C GLY A 113 5.90 9.33 -6.45
N SER A 114 6.52 10.09 -5.54
CA SER A 114 6.80 11.51 -5.78
C SER A 114 7.72 11.72 -6.98
N HIS A 115 7.39 12.72 -7.81
CA HIS A 115 8.24 13.16 -8.92
C HIS A 115 9.35 14.12 -8.45
N GLU A 116 9.26 14.60 -7.21
CA GLU A 116 10.23 15.48 -6.58
C GLU A 116 11.34 14.63 -5.92
N PRO A 117 12.59 14.67 -6.40
CA PRO A 117 13.64 13.76 -5.91
C PRO A 117 13.92 13.90 -4.42
N GLN A 118 13.80 15.11 -3.86
CA GLN A 118 14.04 15.36 -2.43
C GLN A 118 12.97 14.72 -1.56
N THR A 119 11.69 14.95 -1.89
CA THR A 119 10.57 14.29 -1.20
C THR A 119 10.67 12.78 -1.35
N LYS A 120 10.91 12.28 -2.56
CA LYS A 120 11.04 10.84 -2.80
C LYS A 120 12.16 10.23 -1.96
N LEU A 121 13.31 10.90 -1.87
CA LEU A 121 14.45 10.44 -1.08
C LEU A 121 14.09 10.17 0.37
N GLU A 122 13.35 11.08 1.00
CA GLU A 122 12.96 10.96 2.41
C GLU A 122 12.20 9.66 2.67
N PHE A 123 11.20 9.34 1.84
CA PHE A 123 10.47 8.08 1.95
C PHE A 123 11.33 6.87 1.53
N MET A 124 12.28 7.07 0.62
CA MET A 124 13.24 6.05 0.23
C MET A 124 14.20 5.65 1.35
N GLU A 125 14.65 6.61 2.13
CA GLU A 125 15.48 6.36 3.31
C GLU A 125 14.70 5.60 4.39
N ARG A 126 13.40 5.89 4.55
CA ARG A 126 12.52 5.16 5.47
C ARG A 126 12.31 3.71 5.04
N LEU A 127 12.03 3.47 3.74
CA LEU A 127 11.94 2.10 3.21
C LEU A 127 13.29 1.38 3.37
N HIS A 128 14.38 2.05 3.00
CA HIS A 128 15.74 1.53 3.16
C HIS A 128 16.03 1.11 4.61
N ALA A 129 15.68 1.94 5.59
CA ALA A 129 15.86 1.62 7.01
C ALA A 129 15.10 0.35 7.44
N LEU A 130 13.90 0.14 6.88
CA LEU A 130 13.12 -1.08 7.13
C LEU A 130 13.81 -2.32 6.52
N VAL A 131 14.10 -2.30 5.20
CA VAL A 131 14.73 -3.44 4.51
C VAL A 131 16.17 -3.71 4.95
N ALA A 132 16.89 -2.71 5.46
CA ALA A 132 18.25 -2.89 5.97
C ALA A 132 18.34 -3.82 7.17
N SER A 133 17.21 -4.05 7.88
CA SER A 133 17.14 -5.02 8.96
C SER A 133 16.91 -6.47 8.48
N TRP A 134 16.67 -6.69 7.19
CA TRP A 134 16.35 -8.00 6.64
C TRP A 134 17.61 -8.77 6.22
N PRO A 135 17.61 -10.11 6.34
CA PRO A 135 18.73 -10.93 5.93
C PRO A 135 18.98 -10.81 4.43
N GLY A 136 20.26 -10.78 4.03
CA GLY A 136 20.66 -10.70 2.63
C GLY A 136 20.67 -9.29 2.05
N PHE A 137 20.21 -8.28 2.79
CA PHE A 137 20.38 -6.89 2.37
C PHE A 137 21.86 -6.49 2.47
N LEU A 138 22.44 -6.05 1.35
CA LEU A 138 23.87 -5.71 1.29
C LEU A 138 24.17 -4.42 2.06
N LEU A 139 24.97 -4.54 3.13
CA LEU A 139 25.37 -3.46 4.05
C LEU A 139 26.31 -2.40 3.45
N ASP A 140 26.75 -2.52 2.19
CA ASP A 140 27.51 -1.47 1.49
C ASP A 140 26.74 -0.13 1.37
N LEU A 141 25.48 -0.10 1.81
CA LEU A 141 24.60 1.06 1.89
C LEU A 141 24.43 1.62 3.32
N GLY A 142 25.18 1.13 4.31
CA GLY A 142 25.10 1.57 5.70
C GLY A 142 25.61 3.00 5.96
N GLN A 143 26.12 3.71 4.96
CA GLN A 143 26.47 5.12 5.07
C GLN A 143 25.26 6.01 4.72
N PRO A 144 24.90 6.98 5.58
CA PRO A 144 23.93 8.01 5.24
C PRO A 144 24.31 8.68 3.91
N LEU A 145 23.32 8.86 3.04
CA LEU A 145 23.56 9.40 1.70
C LEU A 145 24.02 10.86 1.85
N LEU A 146 25.21 11.18 1.33
CA LEU A 146 25.76 12.54 1.45
C LEU A 146 24.85 13.55 0.71
N PRO A 147 24.54 14.73 1.28
CA PRO A 147 23.59 15.68 0.70
C PRO A 147 23.94 16.22 -0.69
N SER A 148 25.18 16.11 -1.17
CA SER A 148 25.62 16.81 -2.39
C SER A 148 25.49 16.02 -3.70
N ALA A 149 25.03 14.76 -3.68
CA ALA A 149 24.88 13.89 -4.88
C ALA A 149 23.41 13.45 -5.15
N LEU A 150 22.46 14.20 -4.61
CA LEU A 150 21.04 13.87 -4.40
C LEU A 150 20.33 13.09 -5.53
N VAL A 151 20.32 13.55 -6.78
CA VAL A 151 19.44 12.95 -7.80
C VAL A 151 19.92 11.57 -8.27
N THR A 152 21.21 11.43 -8.62
CA THR A 152 21.78 10.14 -9.05
C THR A 152 21.77 9.13 -7.90
N CYS A 153 21.89 9.62 -6.66
CA CYS A 153 21.86 8.82 -5.45
C CYS A 153 20.47 8.19 -5.22
N VAL A 154 19.38 8.96 -5.39
CA VAL A 154 18.00 8.48 -5.24
C VAL A 154 17.72 7.30 -6.17
N TRP A 155 18.01 7.43 -7.46
CA TRP A 155 17.73 6.35 -8.43
C TRP A 155 18.55 5.09 -8.16
N ALA A 156 19.80 5.22 -7.72
CA ALA A 156 20.65 4.08 -7.39
C ALA A 156 20.16 3.34 -6.14
N VAL A 157 19.75 4.07 -5.11
CA VAL A 157 19.21 3.52 -3.85
C VAL A 157 17.86 2.88 -4.11
N GLU A 158 16.96 3.59 -4.79
CA GLU A 158 15.64 3.09 -5.18
C GLU A 158 15.77 1.77 -5.94
N LYS A 159 16.59 1.74 -6.99
CA LYS A 159 16.76 0.53 -7.80
C LYS A 159 17.23 -0.65 -6.96
N LYS A 160 18.19 -0.46 -6.04
CA LYS A 160 18.69 -1.54 -5.19
C LYS A 160 17.65 -2.02 -4.18
N VAL A 161 16.98 -1.09 -3.49
CA VAL A 161 15.93 -1.39 -2.50
C VAL A 161 14.77 -2.11 -3.16
N VAL A 162 14.28 -1.61 -4.29
CA VAL A 162 13.17 -2.22 -5.04
C VAL A 162 13.55 -3.60 -5.56
N LEU A 163 14.75 -3.77 -6.14
CA LEU A 163 15.19 -5.10 -6.61
C LEU A 163 15.29 -6.10 -5.45
N PHE A 164 15.83 -5.68 -4.31
CA PHE A 164 15.91 -6.54 -3.13
C PHE A 164 14.52 -6.93 -2.61
N TYR A 165 13.61 -5.96 -2.49
CA TYR A 165 12.23 -6.22 -2.07
C TYR A 165 11.53 -7.19 -3.03
N VAL A 166 11.58 -6.92 -4.34
CA VAL A 166 10.95 -7.74 -5.38
C VAL A 166 11.47 -9.17 -5.36
N GLN A 167 12.79 -9.33 -5.27
CA GLN A 167 13.40 -10.65 -5.23
C GLN A 167 13.06 -11.38 -3.93
N SER A 168 13.19 -10.73 -2.78
CA SER A 168 12.87 -11.33 -1.48
C SER A 168 11.42 -11.77 -1.40
N PHE A 169 10.50 -10.96 -1.93
CA PHE A 169 9.09 -11.33 -1.99
C PHE A 169 8.87 -12.54 -2.90
N PHE A 170 9.43 -12.53 -4.10
CA PHE A 170 9.31 -13.65 -5.03
C PHE A 170 9.87 -14.95 -4.45
N ASP A 171 11.01 -14.89 -3.77
CA ASP A 171 11.66 -16.06 -3.16
C ASP A 171 10.80 -16.70 -2.06
N TYR A 172 10.01 -15.90 -1.33
CA TYR A 172 9.15 -16.37 -0.24
C TYR A 172 7.74 -16.78 -0.70
N PHE A 173 7.13 -16.05 -1.62
CA PHE A 173 5.73 -16.23 -2.01
C PHE A 173 5.54 -16.85 -3.41
N GLY A 174 6.60 -16.93 -4.22
CA GLY A 174 6.57 -17.55 -5.54
C GLY A 174 5.89 -16.73 -6.64
N HIS A 175 5.56 -15.47 -6.38
CA HIS A 175 4.99 -14.54 -7.36
C HIS A 175 5.54 -13.12 -7.19
N PRO A 176 5.42 -12.25 -8.21
CA PRO A 176 5.83 -10.86 -8.07
C PRO A 176 4.99 -10.11 -7.03
N PRO A 177 5.58 -9.19 -6.23
CA PRO A 177 4.83 -8.34 -5.34
C PRO A 177 4.07 -7.24 -6.09
N ILE A 178 3.19 -6.58 -5.36
CA ILE A 178 2.63 -5.30 -5.71
C ILE A 178 3.69 -4.21 -5.52
N ILE A 179 3.72 -3.27 -6.46
CA ILE A 179 4.57 -2.08 -6.41
C ILE A 179 3.71 -0.81 -6.28
N PRO A 180 4.20 0.23 -5.59
CA PRO A 180 3.52 1.52 -5.50
C PRO A 180 3.12 2.04 -6.89
N ARG A 181 1.94 2.63 -6.98
CA ARG A 181 1.38 3.14 -8.23
C ARG A 181 1.32 4.65 -8.21
N HIS A 182 1.44 5.28 -9.37
CA HIS A 182 1.07 6.68 -9.49
C HIS A 182 -0.44 6.83 -9.39
N ILE A 183 -0.86 7.93 -8.77
CA ILE A 183 -2.25 8.36 -8.71
C ILE A 183 -2.77 8.47 -10.14
N PRO A 184 -3.97 7.96 -10.43
CA PRO A 184 -4.58 8.13 -11.75
C PRO A 184 -4.72 9.62 -12.05
N ASN A 185 -4.04 10.08 -13.11
CA ASN A 185 -4.32 11.41 -13.64
C ASN A 185 -5.78 11.45 -14.09
N ASN A 186 -6.50 12.53 -13.76
CA ASN A 186 -7.86 12.70 -14.24
C ASN A 186 -7.88 12.59 -15.79
N ALA A 187 -8.80 11.74 -16.28
CA ALA A 187 -9.21 11.50 -17.66
C ALA A 187 -8.36 10.55 -18.54
N CYS A 188 -9.02 9.46 -18.94
CA CYS A 188 -8.96 8.86 -20.29
C CYS A 188 -7.56 8.76 -20.92
N THR A 189 -6.66 7.93 -20.40
CA THR A 189 -5.46 7.51 -21.14
C THR A 189 -4.88 6.21 -20.59
N ILE A 190 -5.71 5.18 -20.39
CA ILE A 190 -5.19 3.83 -20.07
C ILE A 190 -5.39 2.85 -21.24
N TYR A 191 -6.17 3.22 -22.27
CA TYR A 191 -6.22 2.46 -23.53
C TYR A 191 -6.18 3.41 -24.74
N GLY A 192 -5.03 4.02 -24.97
CA GLY A 192 -4.75 4.68 -26.25
C GLY A 192 -4.56 3.64 -27.35
N TRP A 193 -5.66 3.24 -28.01
CA TRP A 193 -5.55 2.68 -29.34
C TRP A 193 -5.44 3.85 -30.31
N THR A 194 -4.21 4.15 -30.72
CA THR A 194 -3.95 4.95 -31.93
C THR A 194 -4.38 4.09 -33.12
N THR A 195 -5.54 4.38 -33.71
CA THR A 195 -5.78 4.01 -35.10
C THR A 195 -5.02 5.00 -35.98
N ALA A 196 -4.16 4.45 -36.82
CA ALA A 196 -3.44 5.13 -37.89
C ALA A 196 -4.38 5.82 -38.89
#